data_AF-A0A1S9A0A6-F1
#
_entry.id   AF-A0A1S9A0A6-F1
#
_cell.length_a   1.000
_cell.length_b   1.000
_cell.length_c   1.000
_cell.angle_alpha   90.00
_cell.angle_beta   90.00
_cell.angle_gamma   90.00
#
_symmetry.space_group_name_H-M   'P 1'
#
loop_
_entity.id
_entity.type
_entity.pdbx_description
1 polymer ?
#
loop_
_entity_poly.entity_id
_entity_poly.type
_entity_poly.pdbx_seq_one_letter_code
_entity_poly.pdbx_strand_id
1 'polypeptide(L)'
;MKDNKLYHILDLIEEIDKVDKMIILHTESDSDLMSNQYKNQKLKLSNYLVKELLTNSDNRTEVMYIIKLFIEKFYNNEISHLQFEENDNLKKIEEVFIENYA
;
A
#
# COMPACT_ATOMS: atom_id res chain seq x y z
N MET A 1 13.79 13.12 -9.24
CA MET A 1 13.46 13.61 -7.87
C MET A 1 14.66 14.40 -7.34
N LYS A 2 14.46 15.45 -6.53
CA LYS A 2 15.56 16.12 -5.80
C LYS A 2 16.00 15.22 -4.64
N ASP A 3 17.28 15.26 -4.25
CA ASP A 3 17.87 14.34 -3.26
C ASP A 3 17.12 14.29 -1.92
N ASN A 4 16.69 15.42 -1.37
CA ASN A 4 15.91 15.46 -0.13
C ASN A 4 14.57 14.70 -0.23
N LYS A 5 13.97 14.65 -1.42
CA LYS A 5 12.72 13.91 -1.64
C LYS A 5 12.97 12.41 -1.74
N LEU A 6 14.12 12.01 -2.27
CA LEU A 6 14.52 10.59 -2.30
C LEU A 6 14.71 10.07 -0.88
N TYR A 7 15.47 10.80 -0.04
CA TYR A 7 15.66 10.42 1.35
C TYR A 7 14.34 10.34 2.12
N HIS A 8 13.43 11.30 1.92
CA HIS A 8 12.09 11.24 2.52
C HIS A 8 11.30 9.99 2.11
N ILE A 9 11.33 9.59 0.83
CA ILE A 9 10.65 8.38 0.37
C ILE A 9 11.29 7.11 0.98
N LEU A 10 12.62 7.09 1.12
CA LEU A 10 13.33 5.99 1.76
C LEU A 10 12.96 5.88 3.25
N ASP A 11 12.93 7.00 3.97
CA ASP A 11 12.54 7.06 5.38
C ASP A 11 11.10 6.55 5.57
N LEU A 12 10.18 6.94 4.68
CA LEU A 12 8.79 6.44 4.70
C LEU A 12 8.70 4.93 4.50
N ILE A 13 9.48 4.36 3.57
CA ILE A 13 9.52 2.91 3.36
C ILE A 13 10.05 2.20 4.61
N GLU A 14 11.09 2.75 5.24
CA GLU A 14 11.65 2.17 6.47
C GLU A 14 10.65 2.24 7.64
N GLU A 15 9.90 3.33 7.76
CA GLU A 15 8.84 3.46 8.76
C GLU A 15 7.73 2.43 8.55
N ILE A 16 7.30 2.23 7.30
CA ILE A 16 6.30 1.20 6.95
C ILE A 16 6.80 -0.20 7.33
N ASP A 17 8.05 -0.53 7.02
CA ASP A 17 8.66 -1.82 7.38
C ASP A 17 8.73 -2.05 8.89
N LYS A 18 9.03 -0.99 9.67
CA LYS A 18 8.99 -1.05 11.14
C LYS A 18 7.58 -1.34 11.66
N VAL A 19 6.57 -0.65 11.12
CA VAL A 19 5.17 -0.88 11.52
C VAL A 19 4.72 -2.30 11.14
N ASP A 20 5.12 -2.79 9.96
CA ASP A 20 4.82 -4.15 9.51
C ASP A 20 5.38 -5.21 10.47
N LYS A 21 6.64 -5.04 10.90
CA LYS A 21 7.25 -5.89 11.93
C LYS A 21 6.51 -5.83 13.27
N MET A 22 5.97 -4.67 13.64
CA MET A 22 5.16 -4.53 14.87
C MET A 22 3.82 -5.24 14.77
N ILE A 23 3.19 -5.26 13.58
CA ILE A 23 1.98 -6.06 13.34
C ILE A 23 2.29 -7.54 13.56
N ILE A 24 3.36 -8.04 12.96
CA ILE A 24 3.79 -9.45 13.10
C ILE A 24 4.03 -9.79 14.58
N LEU A 25 4.74 -8.93 15.32
CA LEU A 25 5.03 -9.13 16.75
C LEU A 25 3.77 -9.27 17.61
N HIS A 26 2.70 -8.57 17.26
CA HIS A 26 1.43 -8.56 18.00
C HIS A 26 0.36 -9.47 17.38
N THR A 27 0.71 -10.30 16.39
CA THR A 27 -0.26 -11.20 15.75
C THR A 27 -0.65 -12.36 16.66
N GLU A 28 0.21 -12.76 17.60
CA GLU A 28 -0.04 -13.83 18.58
C GLU A 28 -0.50 -13.31 19.96
N SER A 29 -0.75 -12.01 20.11
CA SER A 29 -1.18 -11.44 21.38
C SER A 29 -2.67 -11.68 21.65
N ASP A 30 -3.07 -11.82 22.92
CA ASP A 30 -4.46 -12.07 23.35
C ASP A 30 -5.46 -10.96 22.99
N SER A 31 -4.98 -9.81 22.47
CA SER A 31 -5.82 -8.66 22.14
C SER A 31 -5.47 -8.07 20.78
N ASP A 32 -6.48 -7.92 19.93
CA ASP A 32 -6.35 -7.28 18.62
C ASP A 32 -6.19 -5.76 18.67
N LEU A 33 -6.24 -5.14 19.86
CA LEU A 33 -6.19 -3.68 19.96
C LEU A 33 -4.90 -3.11 19.35
N MET A 34 -3.74 -3.67 19.73
CA MET A 34 -2.45 -3.20 19.23
C MET A 34 -2.26 -3.54 17.75
N SER A 35 -2.61 -4.76 17.33
CA SER A 35 -2.51 -5.17 15.93
C SER A 35 -3.36 -4.28 15.03
N ASN A 36 -4.57 -3.90 15.45
CA ASN A 36 -5.44 -2.98 14.72
C ASN A 36 -4.88 -1.55 14.67
N GLN A 37 -4.25 -1.05 15.74
CA GLN A 37 -3.60 0.25 15.72
C GLN A 37 -2.45 0.30 14.70
N TYR A 38 -1.58 -0.73 14.69
CA TYR A 38 -0.48 -0.80 13.73
C TYR A 38 -0.96 -1.00 12.29
N LYS A 39 -2.00 -1.82 12.05
CA LYS A 39 -2.64 -1.94 10.72
C LYS A 39 -3.14 -0.59 10.21
N ASN A 40 -3.82 0.19 11.06
CA ASN A 40 -4.28 1.52 10.72
C ASN A 40 -3.13 2.50 10.45
N GLN A 41 -2.03 2.40 11.20
CA GLN A 41 -0.84 3.21 10.97
C GLN A 41 -0.17 2.84 9.63
N LYS A 42 0.00 1.55 9.34
CA LYS A 42 0.54 1.05 8.07
C LYS A 42 -0.27 1.60 6.90
N LEU A 43 -1.60 1.51 6.96
CA LEU A 43 -2.48 2.05 5.92
C LEU A 43 -2.27 3.56 5.68
N LYS A 44 -2.17 4.36 6.74
CA LYS A 44 -1.93 5.81 6.62
C LYS A 44 -0.59 6.11 5.95
N LEU A 45 0.49 5.43 6.36
CA LEU A 45 1.82 5.61 5.79
C LEU A 45 1.88 5.16 4.33
N SER A 46 1.28 4.00 4.00
CA SER A 46 1.17 3.50 2.62
C SER A 46 0.45 4.50 1.72
N ASN A 47 -0.67 5.06 2.17
CA ASN A 47 -1.42 6.07 1.42
C ASN A 47 -0.59 7.35 1.20
N TYR A 48 0.17 7.75 2.23
CA TYR A 48 1.06 8.90 2.13
C TYR A 48 2.20 8.66 1.13
N LEU A 49 2.84 7.49 1.16
CA LEU A 49 3.88 7.09 0.20
C LEU A 49 3.35 7.12 -1.25
N VAL A 50 2.19 6.51 -1.50
CA VAL A 50 1.56 6.51 -2.83
C VAL A 50 1.30 7.93 -3.31
N LYS A 51 0.77 8.79 -2.44
CA LYS A 51 0.52 10.21 -2.76
C LYS A 51 1.81 10.96 -3.06
N GLU A 52 2.86 10.78 -2.27
CA GLU A 52 4.18 11.40 -2.52
C GLU A 52 4.77 10.94 -3.85
N LEU A 53 4.73 9.64 -4.17
CA LEU A 53 5.22 9.12 -5.45
C LEU A 53 4.46 9.72 -6.64
N LEU A 54 3.12 9.79 -6.54
CA LEU A 54 2.26 10.37 -7.57
C LEU A 54 2.43 11.89 -7.74
N THR A 55 2.80 12.60 -6.68
CA THR A 55 2.92 14.07 -6.71
C THR A 55 4.30 14.52 -7.21
N ASN A 56 5.34 13.71 -6.99
CA ASN A 56 6.74 14.15 -7.14
C ASN A 56 7.46 13.63 -8.39
N SER A 57 6.78 12.91 -9.29
CA SER A 57 7.37 12.40 -10.52
C SER A 57 6.44 12.59 -11.72
N ASP A 58 7.03 13.11 -12.79
CA ASP A 58 6.38 13.26 -14.09
C ASP A 58 6.34 11.94 -14.87
N ASN A 59 7.20 10.97 -14.52
CA ASN A 59 7.21 9.65 -15.13
C ASN A 59 6.22 8.72 -14.43
N ARG A 60 4.98 8.72 -14.92
CA ARG A 60 3.88 7.90 -14.40
C ARG A 60 4.17 6.40 -14.42
N THR A 61 4.85 5.90 -15.45
CA THR A 61 5.13 4.46 -15.59
C THR A 61 6.11 3.97 -14.53
N GLU A 62 7.19 4.69 -14.30
CA GLU A 62 8.16 4.36 -13.23
C GLU A 62 7.52 4.43 -11.85
N VAL A 63 6.67 5.44 -11.60
CA VAL A 63 5.91 5.54 -10.34
C VAL A 63 5.00 4.34 -10.15
N MET A 64 4.23 3.97 -11.18
CA MET A 64 3.34 2.81 -11.11
C MET A 64 4.14 1.51 -10.87
N TYR A 65 5.31 1.37 -11.48
CA TYR A 65 6.19 0.23 -11.24
C TYR A 65 6.69 0.17 -9.79
N ILE A 66 7.07 1.31 -9.18
CA ILE A 66 7.46 1.36 -7.77
C ILE A 66 6.28 1.03 -6.85
N ILE A 67 5.10 1.59 -7.12
CA ILE A 67 3.88 1.28 -6.36
C ILE A 67 3.57 -0.21 -6.43
N LYS A 68 3.71 -0.83 -7.61
CA LYS A 68 3.57 -2.27 -7.78
C LYS A 68 4.56 -3.04 -6.88
N LEU A 69 5.85 -2.73 -6.94
CA LEU A 69 6.87 -3.38 -6.10
C LEU A 69 6.57 -3.24 -4.61
N PHE A 70 6.11 -2.06 -4.19
CA PHE A 70 5.70 -1.81 -2.81
C PHE A 70 4.53 -2.70 -2.38
N ILE A 71 3.48 -2.77 -3.22
CA ILE A 71 2.31 -3.62 -2.98
C ILE A 71 2.72 -5.09 -2.92
N GLU A 72 3.54 -5.58 -3.85
CA GLU A 72 4.08 -6.95 -3.85
C GLU A 72 4.94 -7.24 -2.62
N LYS A 73 5.64 -6.24 -2.06
CA LYS A 73 6.47 -6.45 -0.87
C LYS A 73 5.64 -6.55 0.41
N PHE A 74 4.66 -5.67 0.59
CA PHE A 74 3.99 -5.46 1.88
C PHE A 74 2.56 -6.00 1.95
N TYR A 75 1.96 -6.35 0.81
CA TYR A 75 0.54 -6.70 0.71
C TYR A 75 0.26 -7.97 -0.10
N ASN A 76 1.28 -8.70 -0.57
CA ASN A 76 1.09 -9.87 -1.46
C ASN A 76 0.06 -10.89 -0.93
N ASN A 77 0.13 -11.19 0.37
CA ASN A 77 -0.76 -12.15 1.02
C ASN A 77 -2.18 -11.60 1.23
N GLU A 78 -2.37 -10.28 1.17
CA GLU A 78 -3.68 -9.63 1.30
C GLU A 78 -4.37 -9.54 -0.06
N ILE A 79 -3.61 -9.37 -1.15
CA ILE A 79 -4.14 -9.18 -2.52
C ILE A 79 -4.87 -10.42 -3.03
N SER A 80 -4.34 -11.62 -2.77
CA SER A 80 -4.92 -12.88 -3.27
C SER A 80 -6.33 -13.16 -2.74
N HIS A 81 -6.74 -12.48 -1.68
CA HIS A 81 -8.04 -12.62 -1.04
C HIS A 81 -8.97 -11.41 -1.27
N LEU A 82 -8.53 -10.41 -2.05
CA LEU A 82 -9.38 -9.28 -2.39
C LEU A 82 -10.51 -9.75 -3.30
N GLN A 83 -11.72 -9.76 -2.76
CA GLN A 83 -12.97 -9.88 -3.50
C GLN A 83 -13.79 -8.64 -3.19
N PHE A 84 -13.98 -7.78 -4.19
CA PHE A 84 -14.91 -6.67 -4.06
C PHE A 84 -16.34 -7.21 -4.10
N GLU A 85 -17.21 -6.71 -3.22
CA GLU A 85 -18.63 -7.05 -3.25
C GLU A 85 -19.28 -6.52 -4.54
N GLU A 86 -20.33 -7.17 -5.06
CA GLU A 86 -21.01 -6.77 -6.31
C GLU A 86 -21.49 -5.31 -6.29
N ASN A 87 -21.84 -4.79 -5.11
CA ASN A 87 -22.30 -3.41 -4.96
C ASN A 87 -21.17 -2.39 -4.75
N ASP A 88 -19.92 -2.84 -4.60
CA ASP A 88 -18.77 -1.97 -4.42
C ASP A 88 -18.48 -1.18 -5.72
N ASN A 89 -18.21 0.12 -5.57
CA ASN A 89 -17.81 0.96 -6.70
C ASN A 89 -16.49 0.50 -7.32
N LEU A 90 -15.58 -0.09 -6.53
CA LEU A 90 -14.34 -0.64 -7.04
C LEU A 90 -14.56 -1.88 -7.90
N LYS A 91 -15.57 -2.71 -7.58
CA LYS A 91 -15.95 -3.86 -8.41
C LYS A 91 -16.40 -3.41 -9.80
N LYS A 92 -17.25 -2.39 -9.85
CA LYS A 92 -17.73 -1.81 -11.12
C LYS A 92 -16.59 -1.26 -11.96
N ILE A 93 -15.59 -0.62 -11.33
CA ILE A 93 -14.42 -0.11 -12.03
C ILE A 93 -13.57 -1.28 -12.59
N GLU A 94 -13.35 -2.33 -11.80
CA GLU A 94 -12.63 -3.54 -12.22
C GLU A 94 -13.28 -4.17 -13.47
N GLU A 95 -14.60 -4.36 -13.44
CA GLU A 95 -15.36 -4.94 -14.55
C GLU A 95 -15.20 -4.12 -15.85
N VAL A 96 -15.31 -2.78 -15.76
CA VAL A 96 -15.08 -1.89 -16.91
C VAL A 96 -13.68 -2.08 -17.50
N PHE A 97 -12.66 -2.23 -16.65
CA PHE A 97 -11.30 -2.46 -17.15
C PHE A 97 -11.14 -3.82 -17.83
N ILE A 98 -11.73 -4.88 -17.27
CA ILE A 98 -11.67 -6.23 -17.86
C ILE A 98 -12.41 -6.24 -19.21
N GLU A 99 -13.62 -5.71 -19.28
CA GLU A 99 -14.44 -5.73 -20.49
C GLU A 99 -13.80 -4.96 -21.65
N ASN A 100 -13.10 -3.85 -21.36
CA ASN A 100 -12.56 -2.97 -22.40
C ASN A 100 -11.10 -3.29 -22.78
N TYR A 101 -10.37 -4.08 -21.99
CA TYR A 101 -8.94 -4.26 -22.16
C TYR A 101 -8.45 -5.72 -21.97
N ALA A 102 -9.34 -6.72 -21.97
CA ALA A 102 -9.00 -8.15 -21.94
C ALA A 102 -8.57 -8.73 -23.30
#